data_AF-A0A969ZRV9-F1
#
_entry.id   AF-A0A969ZRV9-F1
#
_cell.length_a   1.000
_cell.length_b   1.000
_cell.length_c   1.000
_cell.angle_alpha   90.00
_cell.angle_beta   90.00
_cell.angle_gamma   90.00
#
_symmetry.space_group_name_H-M   'P 1'
#
loop_
_entity.id
_entity.type
_entity.pdbx_description
1 polymer ?
#
loop_
_entity_poly.entity_id
_entity_poly.type
_entity_poly.pdbx_seq_one_letter_code
_entity_poly.pdbx_strand_id
1 'polypeptide(L)' 'MDRLISCEFNMDTACVELKFLDGSMIAIDTIAVENEVADNMYQRSE' A
#
# COMPACT_ATOMS: atom_id res chain seq x y z
N MET A 1 20.31 4.20 -0.68
CA MET A 1 19.28 3.94 0.35
C MET A 1 18.23 5.00 0.18
N ASP A 2 17.11 4.64 -0.45
CA ASP A 2 15.98 5.55 -0.62
C ASP A 2 15.35 5.79 0.75
N ARG A 3 15.62 6.96 1.32
CA ARG A 3 15.08 7.36 2.62
C ARG A 3 13.64 7.80 2.40
N LEU A 4 12.70 7.12 3.03
CA LEU A 4 11.33 7.57 3.11
C LEU A 4 11.27 8.90 3.88
N ILE A 5 10.60 9.90 3.33
CA ILE A 5 10.31 11.18 3.99
C ILE A 5 8.95 11.10 4.69
N SER A 6 7.92 10.61 4.00
CA SER A 6 6.56 10.60 4.51
C SER A 6 5.78 9.38 4.02
N CYS A 7 4.86 8.93 4.86
CA CYS A 7 3.86 7.91 4.59
C CYS A 7 2.51 8.47 5.05
N GLU A 8 1.55 8.57 4.15
CA GLU A 8 0.22 9.07 4.45
C GLU A 8 -0.83 8.15 3.85
N PHE A 9 -1.92 7.93 4.59
CA PHE A 9 -3.05 7.18 4.08
C PHE A 9 -4.10 8.14 3.52
N ASN A 10 -4.38 8.03 2.24
CA ASN A 10 -5.37 8.80 1.55
C ASN A 10 -6.71 8.07 1.59
N MET A 11 -7.65 8.59 2.38
CA MET A 11 -9.00 8.02 2.52
C MET A 11 -9.87 8.23 1.26
N ASP A 12 -9.55 9.22 0.43
CA ASP A 12 -10.32 9.53 -0.79
C ASP A 12 -10.07 8.45 -1.86
N THR A 13 -8.83 7.97 -1.95
CA THR A 13 -8.42 6.92 -2.89
C THR A 13 -8.24 5.54 -2.25
N ALA A 14 -8.32 5.44 -0.92
CA ALA A 14 -7.91 4.25 -0.16
C ALA A 14 -6.50 3.74 -0.56
N CYS A 15 -5.53 4.66 -0.64
CA CYS A 15 -4.14 4.34 -0.96
C CYS A 15 -3.20 4.78 0.15
N VAL A 16 -2.10 4.06 0.33
CA VAL A 16 -0.95 4.53 1.11
C VAL A 16 0.03 5.22 0.17
N GLU A 17 0.27 6.49 0.38
CA GLU A 17 1.20 7.31 -0.40
C GLU A 17 2.55 7.42 0.32
N LEU A 18 3.60 6.99 -0.37
CA LEU A 18 4.99 6.97 0.11
C LEU A 18 5.80 8.02 -0.68
N LYS A 19 6.46 8.91 0.04
CA LYS A 19 7.36 9.91 -0.56
C LYS A 19 8.81 9.63 -0.17
N PHE A 20 9.69 9.59 -1.15
CA PHE A 20 11.12 9.36 -0.95
C PHE A 20 11.94 10.64 -1.06
N LEU A 21 13.14 10.63 -0.46
CA LEU A 21 14.08 11.75 -0.46
C LEU A 21 14.51 12.18 -1.86
N ASP A 22 14.53 11.22 -2.78
CA ASP A 22 14.81 11.43 -4.20
C ASP A 22 13.70 12.21 -4.94
N GLY A 23 12.54 12.42 -4.31
CA GLY A 23 11.37 13.05 -4.93
C GLY A 23 10.42 12.07 -5.61
N SER A 24 10.81 10.81 -5.71
CA SER A 24 9.95 9.70 -6.14
C SER A 24 8.76 9.50 -5.19
N MET A 25 7.60 9.14 -5.75
CA MET A 25 6.35 8.91 -5.01
C MET A 25 5.72 7.59 -5.45
N ILE A 26 5.32 6.76 -4.50
CA ILE A 26 4.66 5.47 -4.74
C ILE A 26 3.32 5.49 -4.03
N ALA A 27 2.24 5.16 -4.73
CA ALA A 27 0.93 4.92 -4.14
C ALA A 27 0.66 3.42 -4.12
N ILE A 28 0.35 2.87 -2.94
CA ILE A 28 -0.04 1.48 -2.75
C ILE A 28 -1.55 1.47 -2.56
N ASP A 29 -2.27 0.93 -3.53
CA ASP A 29 -3.70 0.74 -3.44
C ASP A 29 -4.02 -0.33 -2.40
N THR A 30 -4.75 0.02 -1.33
CA THR A 30 -5.06 -0.93 -0.27
C THR A 30 -6.23 -1.83 -0.63
N ILE A 31 -7.06 -1.44 -1.60
CA ILE A 31 -8.21 -2.23 -2.06
C ILE A 31 -7.75 -3.47 -2.83
N ALA A 32 -6.70 -3.36 -3.64
CA ALA A 32 -6.06 -4.50 -4.32
C ALA A 32 -5.38 -5.46 -3.32
N VAL A 33 -4.70 -4.92 -2.30
CA VAL A 33 -4.06 -5.71 -1.24
C VAL A 33 -5.08 -6.48 -0.41
N GLU A 34 -6.22 -5.87 -0.06
CA GLU A 34 -7.26 -6.55 0.70
C GLU A 34 -7.95 -7.66 -0.12
N ASN A 35 -8.12 -7.48 -1.43
CA ASN A 35 -8.67 -8.54 -2.30
C ASN A 35 -7.69 -9.72 -2.46
N GLU A 36 -6.38 -9.48 -2.65
CA GLU A 36 -5.40 -10.57 -2.68
C GLU A 36 -5.26 -11.28 -1.31
N VAL A 37 -5.32 -10.54 -0.21
CA VAL A 37 -5.30 -11.11 1.14
C VAL A 37 -6.59 -11.86 1.46
N ALA A 38 -7.76 -11.38 1.04
CA ALA A 38 -9.03 -12.08 1.25
C ALA A 38 -9.11 -13.38 0.43
N ASP A 39 -8.61 -13.36 -0.82
CA ASP A 39 -8.50 -14.55 -1.66
C ASP A 39 -7.48 -15.55 -1.08
N ASN A 40 -6.34 -15.06 -0.58
CA ASN A 40 -5.30 -15.89 0.03
C ASN A 40 -5.66 -16.43 1.44
N MET A 41 -6.37 -15.65 2.27
CA MET A 41 -6.84 -16.07 3.60
C MET A 41 -7.95 -17.12 3.51
N TYR A 42 -8.76 -17.13 2.44
CA TYR A 42 -9.73 -18.21 2.19
C TYR A 42 -9.07 -19.50 1.66
N GLN A 43 -7.85 -19.42 1.10
CA GLN A 43 -7.06 -20.59 0.68
C GLN A 43 -6.15 -21.18 1.78
N ARG A 44 -6.11 -20.61 2.99
CA ARG A 44 -5.33 -21.12 4.13
C ARG A 44 -6.17 -21.55 5.33
N SER A 45 -7.41 -21.93 5.07
CA SER A 45 -8.13 -22.87 5.90
C SER A 45 -8.15 -24.26 5.25
N GLU A 46 -6.98 -24.79 4.88
CA GLU A 46 -6.58 -26.20 5.06
C GLU A 46 -5.05 -26.28 5.27
#